data_AF-A0AAF0J7V7-F1
#
_entry.id   AF-A0AAF0J7V7-F1
#
_cell.length_a   1.000
_cell.length_b   1.000
_cell.length_c   1.000
_cell.angle_alpha   90.00
_cell.angle_beta   90.00
_cell.angle_gamma   90.00
#
_symmetry.space_group_name_H-M   'P 1'
#
loop_
_entity.id
_entity.type
_entity.pdbx_description
1 polymer ?
#
loop_
_entity_poly.entity_id
_entity_poly.type
_entity_poly.pdbx_seq_one_letter_code
_entity_poly.pdbx_strand_id
1 'polypeptide(L)'
;MALLVVTGPPCSGRSTHAAAIERYLSERLGTSELESVVVVRDDDVHASRSVYDKSRARAAYLSSVRRAVSPTRVVIADGGAGTHIKGFRYELCLDELLLRFEEPRPEMRWHRPLFVVATTLADGQPDTAPLPLEDIHAALTQAKAPAPVAVTAPRHMTADNHLEVVDRVTHQVVGALNDAREFAGNGKITLAMPPGFPPPAIEISLDKALPPPARLQTLRRQFVRLYADKAPDATSAAAREWQIARTFADWLSGSLA
;
A
#
# COMPACT_ATOMS: atom_id res chain seq x y z
N MET A 1 -15.04 0.76 18.27
CA MET A 1 -16.05 1.48 19.09
C MET A 1 -17.08 2.17 18.22
N ALA A 2 -18.36 2.08 18.54
CA ALA A 2 -19.44 2.68 17.76
C ALA A 2 -20.51 3.32 18.67
N LEU A 3 -20.75 4.63 18.50
CA LEU A 3 -21.84 5.35 19.16
C LEU A 3 -22.85 5.81 18.11
N LEU A 4 -24.12 5.46 18.32
CA LEU A 4 -25.26 5.93 17.55
C LEU A 4 -26.08 6.90 18.41
N VAL A 5 -26.17 8.17 18.00
CA VAL A 5 -26.98 9.18 18.69
C VAL A 5 -28.32 9.34 17.98
N VAL A 6 -29.42 8.96 18.63
CA VAL A 6 -30.77 9.08 18.08
C VAL A 6 -31.39 10.42 18.52
N THR A 7 -31.76 11.25 17.55
CA THR A 7 -32.33 12.59 17.80
C THR A 7 -33.58 12.84 16.97
N GLY A 8 -34.44 13.74 17.44
CA GLY A 8 -35.72 14.07 16.83
C GLY A 8 -36.72 14.61 17.85
N PRO A 9 -37.87 15.12 17.40
CA PRO A 9 -38.88 15.67 18.30
C PRO A 9 -39.52 14.55 19.16
N PRO A 10 -40.18 14.91 20.29
CA PRO A 10 -40.99 13.96 21.05
C PRO A 10 -42.00 13.24 20.15
N CYS A 11 -42.31 11.99 20.47
CA CYS A 11 -43.28 11.16 19.73
C CYS A 11 -42.97 10.89 18.24
N SER A 12 -41.76 11.19 17.75
CA SER A 12 -41.33 10.82 16.37
C SER A 12 -40.99 9.34 16.17
N GLY A 13 -41.21 8.49 17.19
CA GLY A 13 -40.91 7.06 17.13
C GLY A 13 -39.42 6.71 17.30
N ARG A 14 -38.59 7.61 17.84
CA ARG A 14 -37.14 7.38 18.07
C ARG A 14 -36.84 6.08 18.78
N SER A 15 -37.47 5.85 19.94
CA SER A 15 -37.26 4.64 20.73
C SER A 15 -37.68 3.37 20.01
N THR A 16 -38.72 3.44 19.17
CA THR A 16 -39.13 2.31 18.31
C THR A 16 -38.05 1.98 17.29
N HIS A 17 -37.46 2.99 16.64
CA HIS A 17 -36.37 2.78 15.69
C HIS A 17 -35.09 2.33 16.40
N ALA A 18 -34.76 2.89 17.57
CA ALA A 18 -33.62 2.49 18.37
C ALA A 18 -33.70 1.01 18.76
N ALA A 19 -34.86 0.53 19.22
CA ALA A 19 -35.10 -0.87 19.53
C ALA A 19 -35.04 -1.78 18.29
N ALA A 20 -35.54 -1.31 17.14
CA ALA A 20 -35.44 -2.05 15.89
C ALA A 20 -33.97 -2.22 15.44
N ILE A 21 -33.16 -1.16 15.59
CA ILE A 21 -31.72 -1.18 15.29
C ILE A 21 -30.98 -2.08 16.28
N GLU A 22 -31.28 -1.98 17.57
CA GLU A 22 -30.70 -2.84 18.61
C GLU A 22 -30.92 -4.32 18.28
N ARG A 23 -32.15 -4.72 17.97
CA ARG A 23 -32.47 -6.10 17.59
C ARG A 23 -31.70 -6.54 16.36
N TYR A 24 -31.73 -5.73 15.29
CA TYR A 24 -31.05 -6.05 14.04
C TYR A 24 -29.53 -6.24 14.22
N LEU A 25 -28.89 -5.37 15.01
CA LEU A 25 -27.46 -5.45 15.28
C LEU A 25 -27.13 -6.64 16.18
N SER A 26 -27.90 -6.86 17.24
CA SER A 26 -27.68 -7.97 18.19
C SER A 26 -27.71 -9.34 17.49
N GLU A 27 -28.56 -9.52 16.48
CA GLU A 27 -28.64 -10.77 15.70
C GLU A 27 -27.42 -11.01 14.78
N ARG A 28 -26.66 -9.97 14.45
CA ARG A 28 -25.62 -10.01 13.41
C ARG A 28 -24.21 -9.76 13.91
N LEU A 29 -24.03 -9.46 15.20
CA LEU A 29 -22.73 -9.10 15.76
C LEU A 29 -21.76 -10.27 15.88
N GLY A 30 -22.23 -11.53 15.90
CA GLY A 30 -21.37 -12.72 15.99
C GLY A 30 -20.37 -12.93 14.84
N THR A 31 -20.43 -12.12 13.77
CA THR A 31 -19.49 -12.15 12.64
C THR A 31 -18.53 -10.96 12.60
N SER A 32 -18.56 -10.08 13.61
CA SER A 32 -17.78 -8.83 13.68
C SER A 32 -16.90 -8.80 14.93
N GLU A 33 -15.95 -7.86 15.00
CA GLU A 33 -15.11 -7.59 16.20
C GLU A 33 -15.89 -7.00 17.38
N LEU A 34 -17.18 -6.67 17.18
CA LEU A 34 -18.05 -6.08 18.18
C LEU A 34 -18.88 -7.19 18.86
N GLU A 35 -18.87 -7.21 20.19
CA GLU A 35 -19.40 -8.29 21.02
C GLU A 35 -20.86 -8.08 21.44
N SER A 36 -21.32 -6.82 21.53
CA SER A 36 -22.66 -6.52 22.08
C SER A 36 -23.20 -5.14 21.67
N VAL A 37 -24.52 -4.99 21.74
CA VAL A 37 -25.23 -3.70 21.65
C VAL A 37 -25.72 -3.32 23.05
N VAL A 38 -25.59 -2.04 23.40
CA VAL A 38 -26.17 -1.47 24.62
C VAL A 38 -26.97 -0.23 24.23
N VAL A 39 -28.23 -0.15 24.68
CA VAL A 39 -29.05 1.05 24.55
C VAL A 39 -29.03 1.81 25.86
N VAL A 40 -28.75 3.11 25.80
CA VAL A 40 -28.84 4.03 26.94
C VAL A 40 -30.01 4.95 26.71
N ARG A 41 -31.01 4.89 27.59
CA ARG A 41 -32.24 5.67 27.55
C ARG A 41 -32.24 6.73 28.65
N ASP A 42 -33.11 7.73 28.52
CA ASP A 42 -33.32 8.73 29.57
C ASP A 42 -33.80 8.07 30.87
N ASP A 43 -34.66 7.05 30.76
CA ASP A 43 -35.25 6.34 31.90
C ASP A 43 -34.24 5.52 32.71
N ASP A 44 -33.12 5.13 32.09
CA ASP A 44 -32.03 4.42 32.78
C ASP A 44 -31.26 5.34 33.72
N VAL A 45 -31.42 6.66 33.55
CA VAL A 45 -30.83 7.67 34.41
C VAL A 45 -31.79 7.90 35.57
N HIS A 46 -31.44 7.41 36.76
CA HIS A 46 -32.21 7.61 38.01
C HIS A 46 -32.24 9.08 38.50
N ALA A 47 -32.41 10.04 37.60
CA ALA A 47 -32.68 11.43 37.90
C ALA A 47 -34.20 11.60 38.07
N SER A 48 -34.63 12.17 39.20
CA SER A 48 -36.04 12.50 39.39
C SER A 48 -36.52 13.43 38.26
N ARG A 49 -37.61 13.07 37.57
CA ARG A 49 -38.24 13.91 36.53
C ARG A 49 -38.75 15.26 37.08
N SER A 50 -38.85 15.41 38.41
CA SER A 50 -39.13 16.70 39.07
C SER A 50 -37.95 17.67 39.02
N VAL A 51 -36.74 17.17 38.75
CA VAL A 51 -35.51 17.95 38.56
C VAL A 51 -35.23 18.07 37.07
N TYR A 52 -36.12 18.74 36.34
CA TYR A 52 -35.75 19.39 35.08
C TYR A 52 -34.89 20.64 35.34
N ASP A 53 -34.04 20.62 36.38
CA ASP A 53 -32.83 21.41 36.34
C ASP A 53 -31.95 20.77 35.27
N LYS A 54 -32.09 21.30 34.05
CA LYS A 54 -31.66 20.69 32.79
C LYS A 54 -30.21 20.20 32.86
N SER A 55 -29.37 20.82 33.69
CA SER A 55 -27.95 20.49 33.89
C SER A 55 -27.71 19.09 34.44
N ARG A 56 -28.40 18.67 35.51
CA ARG A 56 -28.08 17.44 36.25
C ARG A 56 -28.48 16.18 35.50
N ALA A 57 -29.64 16.18 34.87
CA ALA A 57 -30.10 15.08 34.02
C ALA A 57 -29.18 14.89 32.80
N ARG A 58 -28.76 15.99 32.15
CA ARG A 58 -27.78 15.97 31.05
C ARG A 58 -26.44 15.37 31.48
N ALA A 59 -25.90 15.82 32.62
CA ALA A 59 -24.63 15.32 33.14
C ALA A 59 -24.69 13.83 33.49
N ALA A 60 -25.80 13.38 34.10
CA ALA A 60 -25.99 11.98 34.45
C ALA A 60 -26.15 11.10 33.20
N TYR A 61 -26.92 11.56 32.20
CA TYR A 61 -27.05 10.87 30.91
C TYR A 61 -25.71 10.77 30.17
N LEU A 62 -24.98 11.89 30.06
CA LEU A 62 -23.64 11.94 29.48
C LEU A 62 -22.71 10.94 30.18
N SER A 63 -22.74 10.90 31.51
CA SER A 63 -21.95 9.96 32.31
C SER A 63 -22.33 8.50 32.06
N SER A 64 -23.62 8.19 31.90
CA SER A 64 -24.09 6.84 31.55
C SER A 64 -23.65 6.42 30.15
N VAL A 65 -23.77 7.31 29.15
CA VAL A 65 -23.29 7.04 27.79
C VAL A 65 -21.78 6.81 27.81
N ARG A 66 -21.00 7.69 28.45
CA ARG A 66 -19.53 7.56 28.57
C ARG A 66 -19.10 6.22 29.17
N ARG A 67 -19.80 5.72 30.19
CA ARG A 67 -19.51 4.42 30.79
C ARG A 67 -19.86 3.24 29.89
N ALA A 68 -20.86 3.37 29.03
CA ALA A 68 -21.28 2.31 28.12
C ALA A 68 -20.35 2.17 26.90
N VAL A 69 -19.73 3.28 26.50
CA VAL A 69 -18.86 3.40 25.34
C VAL A 69 -17.58 2.56 25.53
N SER A 70 -17.35 1.60 24.63
CA SER A 70 -16.25 0.62 24.70
C SER A 70 -15.79 0.20 23.30
N PRO A 71 -14.50 -0.14 23.08
CA PRO A 71 -13.99 -0.68 21.82
C PRO A 71 -14.82 -1.82 21.23
N THR A 72 -15.34 -2.72 22.08
CA THR A 72 -16.03 -3.95 21.69
C THR A 72 -17.56 -3.82 21.66
N ARG A 73 -18.13 -2.62 21.91
CA ARG A 73 -19.59 -2.45 22.01
C ARG A 73 -20.12 -1.40 21.05
N VAL A 74 -21.35 -1.62 20.59
CA VAL A 74 -22.17 -0.59 19.94
C VAL A 74 -23.06 0.04 21.02
N VAL A 75 -22.97 1.35 21.19
CA VAL A 75 -23.80 2.11 22.13
C VAL A 75 -24.84 2.90 21.35
N ILE A 76 -26.11 2.75 21.69
CA ILE A 76 -27.22 3.53 21.13
C ILE A 76 -27.72 4.48 22.20
N ALA A 77 -27.48 5.78 22.01
CA ALA A 77 -27.98 6.84 22.87
C ALA A 77 -29.39 7.24 22.40
N ASP A 78 -30.43 6.67 23.03
CA ASP A 78 -31.83 6.89 22.66
C ASP A 78 -32.46 8.04 23.46
N GLY A 79 -32.55 9.21 22.82
CA GLY A 79 -33.53 10.22 23.18
C GLY A 79 -33.36 10.94 24.53
N GLY A 80 -32.23 10.76 25.22
CA GLY A 80 -31.94 11.35 26.53
C GLY A 80 -32.00 12.87 26.64
N ALA A 81 -32.00 13.35 27.89
CA ALA A 81 -31.98 14.75 28.26
C ALA A 81 -30.91 15.51 27.46
N GLY A 82 -31.34 16.45 26.61
CA GLY A 82 -30.44 17.32 25.85
C GLY A 82 -30.10 16.84 24.43
N THR A 83 -30.51 15.65 23.97
CA THR A 83 -30.23 15.19 22.59
C THR A 83 -30.81 16.10 21.50
N HIS A 84 -31.87 16.86 21.81
CA HIS A 84 -32.40 17.91 20.94
C HIS A 84 -31.47 19.13 20.80
N ILE A 85 -30.56 19.36 21.75
CA ILE A 85 -29.61 20.48 21.77
C ILE A 85 -28.39 20.13 20.92
N LYS A 86 -28.07 20.99 19.95
CA LYS A 86 -26.91 20.81 19.06
C LYS A 86 -25.60 20.62 19.82
N GLY A 87 -25.32 21.49 20.80
CA GLY A 87 -24.09 21.43 21.59
C GLY A 87 -23.93 20.13 22.38
N PHE A 88 -25.02 19.61 22.95
CA PHE A 88 -24.97 18.37 23.71
C PHE A 88 -24.72 17.14 22.83
N ARG A 89 -25.27 17.12 21.60
CA ARG A 89 -24.93 16.06 20.63
C ARG A 89 -23.44 16.06 20.28
N TYR A 90 -22.84 17.25 20.15
CA TYR A 90 -21.41 17.35 19.89
C TYR A 90 -20.57 16.90 21.07
N GLU A 91 -20.97 17.22 22.30
CA GLU A 91 -20.33 16.73 23.51
C GLU A 91 -20.32 15.19 23.56
N LEU A 92 -21.47 14.54 23.30
CA LEU A 92 -21.56 13.08 23.23
C LEU A 92 -20.65 12.47 22.16
N CYS A 93 -20.53 13.11 20.99
CA CYS A 93 -19.66 12.63 19.91
C CYS A 93 -18.18 12.95 20.14
N LEU A 94 -17.84 14.00 20.90
CA LEU A 94 -16.46 14.40 21.12
C LEU A 94 -15.70 13.35 21.93
N ASP A 95 -16.31 12.83 22.99
CA ASP A 95 -15.70 11.78 23.83
C ASP A 95 -15.41 10.52 23.03
N GLU A 96 -16.30 10.21 22.09
CA GLU A 96 -16.17 9.10 21.17
C GLU A 96 -14.96 9.29 20.24
N LEU A 97 -14.84 10.49 19.65
CA LEU A 97 -13.72 10.83 18.76
C LEU A 97 -12.38 10.81 19.49
N LEU A 98 -12.35 11.26 20.75
CA LEU A 98 -11.14 11.22 21.58
C LEU A 98 -10.64 9.79 21.80
N LEU A 99 -11.56 8.83 21.99
CA LEU A 99 -11.19 7.41 22.16
C LEU A 99 -10.73 6.75 20.85
N ARG A 100 -11.10 7.30 19.69
CA ARG A 100 -10.61 6.87 18.36
C ARG A 100 -9.33 7.56 17.93
N PHE A 101 -8.85 8.54 18.70
CA PHE A 101 -7.66 9.28 18.35
C PHE A 101 -6.44 8.36 18.46
N GLU A 102 -5.82 8.06 17.31
CA GLU A 102 -4.53 7.38 17.23
C GLU A 102 -3.42 8.42 17.12
N GLU A 103 -2.47 8.38 18.05
CA GLU A 103 -1.30 9.26 17.99
C GLU A 103 -0.44 8.94 16.75
N PRO A 104 0.17 9.96 16.13
CA PRO A 104 1.06 9.74 14.99
C PRO A 104 2.23 8.81 15.36
N ARG A 105 2.33 7.66 14.68
CA ARG A 105 3.36 6.64 14.96
C ARG A 105 4.73 7.08 14.43
N PRO A 106 5.74 7.31 15.29
CA PRO A 106 7.03 7.81 14.86
C PRO A 106 7.85 6.82 14.02
N GLU A 107 7.52 5.53 14.10
CA GLU A 107 8.17 4.47 13.33
C GLU A 107 7.81 4.52 11.84
N MET A 108 6.63 5.05 11.51
CA MET A 108 6.17 5.17 10.12
C MET A 108 6.68 6.49 9.54
N ARG A 109 7.49 6.41 8.47
CA ARG A 109 8.08 7.60 7.81
C ARG A 109 7.07 8.72 7.51
N TRP A 110 5.83 8.35 7.17
CA TRP A 110 4.78 9.28 6.73
C TRP A 110 3.88 9.76 7.88
N HIS A 111 3.95 9.12 9.05
CA HIS A 111 3.24 9.53 10.26
C HIS A 111 4.16 10.16 11.31
N ARG A 112 5.49 10.15 11.10
CA ARG A 112 6.43 10.65 12.10
C ARG A 112 6.25 12.16 12.31
N PRO A 113 5.83 12.60 13.52
CA PRO A 113 5.67 14.02 13.80
C PRO A 113 7.05 14.70 13.83
N LEU A 114 7.16 15.90 13.25
CA LEU A 114 8.40 16.69 13.25
C LEU A 114 8.67 17.35 14.60
N PHE A 115 7.60 17.79 15.27
CA PHE A 115 7.64 18.39 16.60
C PHE A 115 6.49 17.81 17.42
N VAL A 116 6.76 17.48 18.67
CA VAL A 116 5.76 17.04 19.65
C VAL A 116 5.85 17.99 20.84
N VAL A 117 4.75 18.70 21.12
CA VAL A 117 4.65 19.60 22.26
C VAL A 117 3.65 19.00 23.22
N ALA A 118 4.13 18.60 24.39
CA ALA A 118 3.27 18.14 25.47
C ALA A 118 2.66 19.35 26.19
N THR A 119 1.35 19.31 26.38
CA THR A 119 0.61 20.26 27.20
C THR A 119 0.07 19.50 28.40
N THR A 120 0.52 19.87 29.61
CA THR A 120 -0.04 19.35 30.86
C THR A 120 -0.99 20.35 31.46
N LEU A 121 -2.01 19.87 32.18
CA LEU A 121 -2.89 20.72 32.97
C LEU A 121 -2.42 20.65 34.42
N ALA A 122 -1.71 21.69 34.87
CA ALA A 122 -1.40 21.91 36.29
C ALA A 122 -2.29 23.04 36.80
N ASP A 123 -3.03 22.80 37.89
CA ASP A 123 -3.88 23.80 38.57
C ASP A 123 -4.91 24.53 37.68
N GLY A 124 -5.39 23.88 36.62
CA GLY A 124 -6.39 24.43 35.71
C GLY A 124 -5.84 25.47 34.72
N GLN A 125 -4.52 25.66 34.68
CA GLN A 125 -3.83 26.40 33.62
C GLN A 125 -3.09 25.40 32.70
N PRO A 126 -3.10 25.61 31.38
CA PRO A 126 -2.31 24.81 30.47
C PRO A 126 -0.82 25.12 30.68
N ASP A 127 -0.12 24.24 31.38
CA ASP A 127 1.34 24.25 31.47
C ASP A 127 1.88 23.61 30.19
N THR A 128 2.29 24.47 29.27
CA THR A 128 2.81 24.06 27.96
C THR A 128 4.32 24.08 28.01
N ALA A 129 4.95 22.98 27.58
CA ALA A 129 6.39 23.01 27.32
C ALA A 129 6.70 24.15 26.33
N PRO A 130 7.82 24.87 26.51
CA PRO A 130 8.18 25.99 25.65
C PRO A 130 8.23 25.55 24.19
N LEU A 131 7.55 26.29 23.31
CA LEU A 131 7.45 25.96 21.90
C LEU A 131 8.81 26.17 21.21
N PRO A 132 9.36 25.18 20.47
CA PRO A 132 10.63 25.32 19.76
C PRO A 132 10.45 26.14 18.47
N LEU A 133 10.17 27.44 18.60
CA LEU A 133 9.85 28.33 17.47
C LEU A 133 10.99 28.45 16.46
N GLU A 134 12.24 28.52 16.94
CA GLU A 134 13.42 28.61 16.07
C GLU A 134 13.59 27.35 15.22
N ASP A 135 13.41 26.17 15.83
CA ASP A 135 13.52 24.90 15.10
C ASP A 135 12.38 24.73 14.10
N ILE A 136 11.16 25.17 14.44
CA ILE A 136 10.03 25.20 13.50
C ILE A 136 10.33 26.13 12.33
N HIS A 137 10.87 27.33 12.61
CA HIS A 137 11.23 28.29 11.56
C HIS A 137 12.32 27.73 10.64
N ALA A 138 13.37 27.13 11.20
CA ALA A 138 14.41 26.46 10.43
C ALA A 138 13.85 25.29 9.60
N ALA A 139 12.94 24.47 10.15
CA ALA A 139 12.31 23.39 9.41
C ALA A 139 11.43 23.88 8.24
N LEU A 140 10.72 25.00 8.40
CA LEU A 140 9.89 25.55 7.34
C LEU A 140 10.69 26.27 6.24
N THR A 141 11.79 26.93 6.61
CA THR A 141 12.53 27.81 5.70
C THR A 141 13.81 27.19 5.15
N GLN A 142 14.41 26.23 5.87
CA GLN A 142 15.74 25.69 5.58
C GLN A 142 15.76 24.15 5.38
N ALA A 143 14.61 23.47 5.42
CA ALA A 143 14.58 22.01 5.30
C ALA A 143 15.20 21.53 3.97
N LYS A 144 16.42 20.98 4.07
CA LYS A 144 17.09 20.26 2.99
C LYS A 144 16.40 18.91 2.83
N ALA A 145 15.89 18.63 1.63
CA ALA A 145 15.26 17.33 1.33
C ALA A 145 16.22 16.18 1.70
N PRO A 146 15.74 15.14 2.41
CA PRO A 146 16.58 14.01 2.79
C PRO A 146 17.17 13.36 1.54
N ALA A 147 18.47 13.04 1.59
CA ALA A 147 19.18 12.45 0.46
C ALA A 147 18.50 11.15 0.02
N PRO A 148 18.42 10.86 -1.29
CA PRO A 148 17.76 9.66 -1.80
C PRO A 148 18.41 8.40 -1.21
N VAL A 149 17.58 7.48 -0.73
CA VAL A 149 18.02 6.21 -0.14
C VAL A 149 18.79 5.42 -1.20
N ALA A 150 19.85 4.69 -0.80
CA ALA A 150 20.73 3.94 -1.70
C ALA A 150 20.01 2.94 -2.63
N VAL A 151 18.77 2.55 -2.32
CA VAL A 151 17.92 1.69 -3.16
C VAL A 151 17.43 2.40 -4.43
N THR A 152 17.28 3.72 -4.40
CA THR A 152 16.87 4.54 -5.56
C THR A 152 18.06 5.21 -6.26
N ALA A 153 19.28 4.99 -5.78
CA ALA A 153 20.47 5.47 -6.47
C ALA A 153 20.65 4.66 -7.76
N PRO A 154 20.83 5.30 -8.94
CA PRO A 154 21.14 4.58 -10.15
C PRO A 154 22.47 3.84 -9.93
N ARG A 155 22.42 2.51 -9.83
CA ARG A 155 23.64 1.68 -9.75
C ARG A 155 24.35 1.79 -11.10
N HIS A 156 25.59 2.29 -11.06
CA HIS A 156 26.44 2.38 -12.25
C HIS A 156 26.62 0.97 -12.84
N MET A 157 26.29 0.80 -14.12
CA MET A 157 26.49 -0.47 -14.84
C MET A 157 27.98 -0.81 -14.81
N THR A 158 28.33 -1.97 -14.27
CA THR A 158 29.72 -2.48 -14.26
C THR A 158 29.90 -3.41 -15.46
N ALA A 159 31.01 -3.23 -16.18
CA ALA A 159 31.30 -3.88 -17.47
C ALA A 159 31.48 -5.43 -17.41
N ASP A 160 31.37 -6.04 -16.23
CA ASP A 160 31.60 -7.47 -15.99
C ASP A 160 30.31 -8.29 -15.78
N ASN A 161 29.14 -7.75 -16.11
CA ASN A 161 27.90 -8.51 -16.00
C ASN A 161 27.72 -9.48 -17.18
N HIS A 162 28.26 -10.70 -17.05
CA HIS A 162 28.14 -11.75 -18.06
C HIS A 162 26.68 -11.97 -18.52
N LEU A 163 25.72 -11.90 -17.59
CA LEU A 163 24.31 -12.10 -17.89
C LEU A 163 23.75 -11.00 -18.79
N GLU A 164 24.23 -9.76 -18.64
CA GLU A 164 23.87 -8.66 -19.53
C GLU A 164 24.46 -8.87 -20.93
N VAL A 165 25.70 -9.36 -21.02
CA VAL A 165 26.33 -9.69 -22.31
C VAL A 165 25.56 -10.81 -23.01
N VAL A 166 25.14 -11.86 -22.28
CA VAL A 166 24.32 -12.95 -22.84
C VAL A 166 22.96 -12.44 -23.29
N ASP A 167 22.28 -11.62 -22.48
CA ASP A 167 20.95 -11.07 -22.84
C ASP A 167 21.04 -10.16 -24.07
N ARG A 168 22.05 -9.27 -24.12
CA ARG A 168 22.30 -8.36 -25.26
C ARG A 168 22.62 -9.12 -26.53
N VAL A 169 23.58 -10.05 -26.49
CA VAL A 169 24.02 -10.81 -27.68
C VAL A 169 22.89 -11.69 -28.21
N THR A 170 22.19 -12.43 -27.35
CA THR A 170 21.07 -13.28 -27.78
C THR A 170 19.91 -12.46 -28.32
N HIS A 171 19.66 -11.26 -27.78
CA HIS A 171 18.66 -10.33 -28.31
C HIS A 171 19.04 -9.82 -29.71
N GLN A 172 20.31 -9.50 -29.94
CA GLN A 172 20.81 -9.09 -31.26
C GLN A 172 20.70 -10.22 -32.30
N VAL A 173 20.99 -11.47 -31.93
CA VAL A 173 20.81 -12.64 -32.83
C VAL A 173 19.35 -12.83 -33.20
N VAL A 174 18.41 -12.70 -32.25
CA VAL A 174 16.96 -12.78 -32.54
C VAL A 174 16.48 -11.63 -33.42
N GLY A 175 17.03 -10.42 -33.25
CA GLY A 175 16.80 -9.29 -34.14
C GLY A 175 17.22 -9.61 -35.58
N ALA A 176 18.47 -10.02 -35.76
CA ALA A 176 19.00 -10.40 -37.07
C ALA A 176 18.22 -11.55 -37.73
N LEU A 177 17.70 -12.51 -36.95
CA LEU A 177 16.83 -13.58 -37.46
C LEU A 177 15.47 -13.07 -37.96
N ASN A 178 14.89 -12.06 -37.30
CA ASN A 178 13.65 -11.45 -37.75
C ASN A 178 13.87 -10.57 -38.98
N ASP A 179 15.00 -9.87 -39.08
CA ASP A 179 15.34 -9.07 -40.26
C ASP A 179 15.62 -10.00 -41.46
N ALA A 180 16.38 -11.08 -41.24
CA ALA A 180 16.63 -12.09 -42.27
C ALA A 180 15.34 -12.81 -42.72
N ARG A 181 14.28 -12.82 -41.90
CA ARG A 181 12.97 -13.38 -42.26
C ARG A 181 12.32 -12.66 -43.44
N GLU A 182 12.56 -11.36 -43.58
CA GLU A 182 11.98 -10.57 -44.68
C GLU A 182 12.65 -10.89 -46.02
N PHE A 183 13.90 -11.38 -45.99
CA PHE A 183 14.71 -11.65 -47.19
C PHE A 183 14.93 -13.13 -47.49
N ALA A 184 14.69 -14.03 -46.53
CA ALA A 184 14.96 -15.46 -46.69
C ALA A 184 13.72 -16.25 -47.18
N GLY A 185 13.90 -16.97 -48.30
CA GLY A 185 13.02 -18.08 -48.69
C GLY A 185 13.25 -19.33 -47.82
N ASN A 186 12.38 -20.33 -47.93
CA ASN A 186 12.49 -21.60 -47.19
C ASN A 186 13.81 -22.33 -47.52
N GLY A 187 14.80 -22.22 -46.63
CA GLY A 187 16.13 -22.83 -46.76
C GLY A 187 17.18 -22.08 -45.96
N LYS A 188 18.38 -22.68 -45.82
CA LYS A 188 19.52 -22.21 -44.99
C LYS A 188 19.65 -20.68 -44.93
N ILE A 189 19.60 -20.13 -43.72
CA ILE A 189 19.67 -18.68 -43.48
C ILE A 189 21.09 -18.35 -43.02
N THR A 190 21.80 -17.57 -43.83
CA THR A 190 23.11 -17.03 -43.44
C THR A 190 22.87 -15.75 -42.65
N LEU A 191 23.18 -15.74 -41.35
CA LEU A 191 23.05 -14.53 -40.54
C LEU A 191 24.30 -13.68 -40.70
N ALA A 192 24.15 -12.56 -41.43
CA ALA A 192 25.09 -11.46 -41.32
C ALA A 192 24.83 -10.76 -39.97
N MET A 193 25.70 -11.00 -39.00
CA MET A 193 25.60 -10.35 -37.68
C MET A 193 25.70 -8.82 -37.82
N PRO A 194 25.11 -8.04 -36.88
CA PRO A 194 25.16 -6.57 -36.90
C PRO A 194 26.61 -6.02 -36.89
N PRO A 195 26.84 -4.77 -37.37
CA PRO A 195 28.17 -4.15 -37.35
C PRO A 195 28.63 -3.96 -35.89
N GLY A 196 29.59 -4.77 -35.45
CA GLY A 196 30.08 -4.79 -34.07
C GLY A 196 30.57 -6.17 -33.60
N PHE A 197 30.20 -7.25 -34.29
CA PHE A 197 30.75 -8.58 -34.04
C PHE A 197 32.02 -8.83 -34.88
N PRO A 198 33.05 -9.49 -34.33
CA PRO A 198 34.18 -9.91 -35.14
C PRO A 198 33.74 -10.99 -36.16
N PRO A 199 34.28 -10.97 -37.40
CA PRO A 199 34.07 -12.05 -38.37
C PRO A 199 34.57 -13.40 -37.79
N PRO A 200 33.96 -14.55 -38.12
CA PRO A 200 33.12 -14.86 -39.29
C PRO A 200 31.59 -14.84 -39.06
N ALA A 201 30.83 -14.71 -40.16
CA ALA A 201 29.37 -14.83 -40.20
C ALA A 201 28.90 -16.21 -39.70
N ILE A 202 27.77 -16.25 -38.99
CA ILE A 202 27.22 -17.49 -38.43
C ILE A 202 26.17 -18.03 -39.39
N GLU A 203 26.39 -19.22 -39.93
CA GLU A 203 25.43 -19.92 -40.78
C GLU A 203 24.47 -20.73 -39.89
N ILE A 204 23.16 -20.43 -39.95
CA ILE A 204 22.14 -21.26 -39.30
C ILE A 204 21.39 -22.04 -40.38
N SER A 205 21.62 -23.36 -40.40
CA SER A 205 20.82 -24.26 -41.23
C SER A 205 19.55 -24.63 -40.47
N LEU A 206 18.39 -24.23 -40.99
CA LEU A 206 17.08 -24.61 -40.46
C LEU A 206 16.40 -25.55 -41.46
N ASP A 207 16.01 -26.74 -41.01
CA ASP A 207 15.30 -27.73 -41.84
C ASP A 207 13.79 -27.44 -41.94
N LYS A 208 13.26 -26.58 -41.06
CA LYS A 208 11.85 -26.17 -40.99
C LYS A 208 11.71 -24.65 -41.04
N ALA A 209 10.52 -24.17 -41.42
CA ALA A 209 10.20 -22.74 -41.43
C ALA A 209 10.42 -22.10 -40.04
N LEU A 210 10.96 -20.87 -40.03
CA LEU A 210 11.20 -20.10 -38.81
C LEU A 210 9.90 -20.00 -37.97
N PRO A 211 9.96 -20.27 -36.65
CA PRO A 211 8.80 -20.13 -35.79
C PRO A 211 8.38 -18.66 -35.63
N PRO A 212 7.16 -18.37 -35.16
CA PRO A 212 6.70 -16.99 -34.94
C PRO A 212 7.62 -16.24 -33.95
N PRO A 213 7.71 -14.90 -34.04
CA PRO A 213 8.67 -14.11 -33.25
C PRO A 213 8.48 -14.29 -31.72
N ALA A 214 7.24 -14.51 -31.26
CA ALA A 214 6.95 -14.80 -29.86
C ALA A 214 7.60 -16.12 -29.37
N ARG A 215 7.70 -17.13 -30.24
CA ARG A 215 8.33 -18.41 -29.91
C ARG A 215 9.85 -18.27 -29.85
N LEU A 216 10.46 -17.48 -30.75
CA LEU A 216 11.90 -17.15 -30.68
C LEU A 216 12.25 -16.42 -29.38
N GLN A 217 11.42 -15.45 -28.95
CA GLN A 217 11.62 -14.77 -27.66
C GLN A 217 11.41 -15.69 -26.45
N THR A 218 10.64 -16.76 -26.59
CA THR A 218 10.47 -17.78 -25.55
C THR A 218 11.70 -18.68 -25.47
N LEU A 219 12.20 -19.15 -26.62
CA LEU A 219 13.44 -19.93 -26.72
C LEU A 219 14.64 -19.14 -26.21
N ARG A 220 14.74 -17.84 -26.52
CA ARG A 220 15.75 -16.93 -25.96
C ARG A 220 15.72 -16.92 -24.43
N ARG A 221 14.53 -16.73 -23.84
CA ARG A 221 14.36 -16.74 -22.37
C ARG A 221 14.72 -18.09 -21.74
N GLN A 222 14.48 -19.20 -22.44
CA GLN A 222 14.91 -20.53 -22.00
C GLN A 222 16.42 -20.68 -22.05
N PHE A 223 17.06 -20.23 -23.13
CA PHE A 223 18.52 -20.25 -23.26
C PHE A 223 19.20 -19.40 -22.17
N VAL A 224 18.75 -18.16 -21.97
CA VAL A 224 19.31 -17.27 -20.92
C VAL A 224 19.20 -17.92 -19.54
N ARG A 225 18.11 -18.63 -19.23
CA ARG A 225 17.96 -19.37 -17.96
C ARG A 225 18.94 -20.54 -17.81
N LEU A 226 19.26 -21.24 -18.90
CA LEU A 226 20.13 -22.42 -18.88
C LEU A 226 21.63 -22.07 -18.91
N TYR A 227 21.96 -20.91 -19.48
CA TYR A 227 23.33 -20.46 -19.71
C TYR A 227 23.71 -19.23 -18.86
N ALA A 228 22.85 -18.79 -17.93
CA ALA A 228 23.14 -17.70 -16.99
C ALA A 228 24.42 -17.94 -16.18
N ASP A 229 24.70 -19.18 -15.80
CA ASP A 229 25.83 -19.54 -14.93
C ASP A 229 27.06 -20.06 -15.72
N LYS A 230 26.95 -20.18 -17.05
CA LYS A 230 27.98 -20.80 -17.90
C LYS A 230 28.79 -19.74 -18.65
N ALA A 231 29.67 -19.07 -17.91
CA ALA A 231 30.59 -18.08 -18.48
C ALA A 231 31.58 -18.74 -19.47
N PRO A 232 31.79 -18.20 -20.67
CA PRO A 232 32.80 -18.70 -21.61
C PRO A 232 34.20 -18.32 -21.16
N ASP A 233 35.12 -19.29 -21.19
CA ASP A 233 36.56 -19.12 -20.99
C ASP A 233 37.20 -18.45 -22.23
N ALA A 234 36.86 -17.17 -22.47
CA ALA A 234 37.38 -16.38 -23.57
C ALA A 234 38.22 -15.19 -23.05
N THR A 235 39.44 -15.07 -23.59
CA THR A 235 40.45 -14.07 -23.22
C THR A 235 40.12 -12.65 -23.69
N SER A 236 39.21 -12.49 -24.67
CA SER A 236 38.78 -11.20 -25.23
C SER A 236 37.25 -11.06 -25.19
N ALA A 237 36.77 -9.84 -24.92
CA ALA A 237 35.33 -9.53 -24.87
C ALA A 237 34.62 -9.87 -26.20
N ALA A 238 35.25 -9.55 -27.34
CA ALA A 238 34.70 -9.85 -28.66
C ALA A 238 34.62 -11.36 -28.94
N ALA A 239 35.61 -12.12 -28.45
CA ALA A 239 35.61 -13.58 -28.56
C ALA A 239 34.53 -14.21 -27.67
N ARG A 240 34.29 -13.64 -26.47
CA ARG A 240 33.24 -14.06 -25.54
C ARG A 240 31.85 -13.86 -26.16
N GLU A 241 31.60 -12.70 -26.75
CA GLU A 241 30.34 -12.39 -27.44
C GLU A 241 30.11 -13.33 -28.63
N TRP A 242 31.14 -13.57 -29.43
CA TRP A 242 31.05 -14.48 -30.58
C TRP A 242 30.76 -15.93 -30.16
N GLN A 243 31.40 -16.42 -29.09
CA GLN A 243 31.17 -17.76 -28.57
C GLN A 243 29.74 -17.92 -28.03
N ILE A 244 29.19 -16.89 -27.37
CA ILE A 244 27.79 -16.87 -26.92
C ILE A 244 26.83 -16.91 -28.12
N ALA A 245 27.10 -16.11 -29.16
CA ALA A 245 26.28 -16.10 -30.37
C ALA A 245 26.27 -17.46 -31.08
N ARG A 246 27.44 -18.10 -31.20
CA ARG A 246 27.57 -19.45 -31.80
C ARG A 246 26.85 -20.52 -30.99
N THR A 247 27.08 -20.57 -29.68
CA THR A 247 26.42 -21.56 -28.81
C THR A 247 24.90 -21.39 -28.79
N PHE A 248 24.40 -20.15 -28.86
CA PHE A 248 22.97 -19.89 -29.02
C PHE A 248 22.44 -20.35 -30.37
N ALA A 249 23.18 -20.10 -31.46
CA ALA A 249 22.80 -20.55 -32.80
C ALA A 249 22.75 -22.09 -32.93
N ASP A 250 23.73 -22.79 -32.37
CA ASP A 250 23.78 -24.26 -32.34
C ASP A 250 22.66 -24.85 -31.46
N TRP A 251 22.36 -24.21 -30.32
CA TRP A 251 21.23 -24.61 -29.48
C TRP A 251 19.88 -24.37 -30.16
N LEU A 252 19.76 -23.27 -30.91
CA LEU A 252 18.56 -22.91 -31.64
C LEU A 252 18.31 -23.85 -32.83
N SER A 253 19.34 -24.25 -33.56
CA SER A 253 19.21 -25.26 -34.62
C SER A 253 18.78 -26.62 -34.05
N GLY A 254 19.39 -27.06 -32.93
CA GLY A 254 19.00 -28.29 -32.24
C GLY A 254 17.61 -28.26 -31.63
N SER A 255 17.12 -27.08 -31.20
CA SER A 255 15.77 -26.91 -30.65
C SER A 255 14.68 -26.75 -31.72
N LEU A 256 15.06 -26.49 -32.98
CA LEU A 256 14.16 -26.29 -34.12
C LEU A 256 14.15 -27.45 -35.13
N ALA A 257 15.10 -28.40 -35.01
CA ALA A 257 15.06 -29.69 -35.70
C ALA A 257 13.81 -30.49 -35.34
#